data_AF-A0A7X7EPU6-F1
#
_entry.id   AF-A0A7X7EPU6-F1
#
_cell.length_a   1.000
_cell.length_b   1.000
_cell.length_c   1.000
_cell.angle_alpha   90.00
_cell.angle_beta   90.00
_cell.angle_gamma   90.00
#
_symmetry.space_group_name_H-M   'P 1'
#
loop_
_entity.id
_entity.type
_entity.pdbx_description
1 polymer ?
#
loop_
_entity_poly.entity_id
_entity_poly.type
_entity_poly.pdbx_seq_one_letter_code
_entity_poly.pdbx_strand_id
1 'polypeptide(L)'
;MTELLRTGARQMLIEAIEDEVNAYLEQHTGWQSKAKAMLHDIWMAPTRVQAEKAFDLFVTTFEAKYPKATACLAKDRAALLAFYDFPAEHWVHLRTSNPIESTFSTVRLRTNKTKGCGSRTACLTMVFKLARLAESHWRTLNGSALLDEVIRGIKFVDGIKEFAA
;
A
#
# COMPACT_ATOMS: atom_id res chain seq x y z
N MET A 1 -42.64 -34.72 -2.45
CA MET A 1 -42.56 -34.11 -1.10
C MET A 1 -41.12 -34.06 -0.57
N THR A 2 -40.31 -35.10 -0.78
CA THR A 2 -38.91 -35.18 -0.32
C THR A 2 -37.93 -34.21 -1.00
N GLU A 3 -38.05 -33.97 -2.31
CA GLU A 3 -37.19 -32.98 -2.99
C GLU A 3 -37.49 -31.54 -2.57
N LEU A 4 -38.76 -31.20 -2.39
CA LEU A 4 -39.17 -29.85 -2.00
C LEU A 4 -38.66 -29.48 -0.61
N LEU A 5 -38.68 -30.44 0.34
CA LEU A 5 -38.10 -30.28 1.66
C LEU A 5 -36.56 -30.21 1.63
N ARG A 6 -35.91 -30.99 0.76
CA ARG A 6 -34.44 -30.99 0.62
C ARG A 6 -33.94 -29.69 -0.02
N THR A 7 -34.65 -29.18 -1.03
CA THR A 7 -34.36 -27.90 -1.68
C THR A 7 -34.63 -26.73 -0.73
N GLY A 8 -35.74 -26.78 0.02
CA GLY A 8 -36.05 -25.77 1.04
C GLY A 8 -34.99 -25.71 2.16
N ALA A 9 -34.56 -26.86 2.70
CA ALA A 9 -33.52 -26.91 3.72
C ALA A 9 -32.15 -26.42 3.20
N ARG A 10 -31.83 -26.72 1.94
CA ARG A 10 -30.60 -26.21 1.29
C ARG A 10 -30.66 -24.71 1.07
N GLN A 11 -31.83 -24.17 0.70
CA GLN A 11 -32.03 -22.74 0.52
C GLN A 11 -31.86 -22.00 1.85
N MET A 12 -32.48 -22.49 2.94
CA MET A 12 -32.35 -21.89 4.28
C MET A 12 -30.91 -21.90 4.80
N LEU A 13 -30.14 -22.96 4.51
CA LEU A 13 -28.72 -23.02 4.88
C LEU A 13 -27.87 -22.02 4.09
N ILE A 14 -28.16 -21.82 2.81
CA ILE A 14 -27.47 -20.83 1.98
C ILE A 14 -27.79 -19.43 2.47
N GLU A 15 -29.07 -19.15 2.73
CA GLU A 15 -29.56 -17.85 3.22
C GLU A 15 -28.95 -17.51 4.60
N ALA A 16 -28.89 -18.48 5.52
CA ALA A 16 -28.26 -18.29 6.82
C ALA A 16 -26.74 -18.02 6.73
N ILE A 17 -26.03 -18.68 5.80
CA ILE A 17 -24.60 -18.42 5.57
C ILE A 17 -24.41 -17.05 4.93
N GLU A 18 -25.25 -16.68 3.97
CA GLU A 18 -25.23 -15.36 3.34
C GLU A 18 -25.51 -14.24 4.35
N ASP A 19 -26.44 -14.45 5.29
CA ASP A 19 -26.74 -13.53 6.37
C ASP A 19 -25.59 -13.42 7.39
N GLU A 20 -24.95 -14.52 7.77
CA GLU A 20 -23.75 -14.48 8.64
C GLU A 20 -22.56 -13.79 7.96
N VAL A 21 -22.34 -14.08 6.67
CA VAL A 21 -21.29 -13.43 5.88
C VAL A 21 -21.61 -11.94 5.71
N ASN A 22 -22.86 -11.57 5.45
CA ASN A 22 -23.27 -10.17 5.37
C ASN A 22 -23.17 -9.46 6.71
N ALA A 23 -23.58 -10.08 7.82
CA ALA A 23 -23.40 -9.52 9.16
C ALA A 23 -21.91 -9.33 9.51
N TYR A 24 -21.05 -10.27 9.12
CA TYR A 24 -19.60 -10.12 9.24
C TYR A 24 -19.08 -8.97 8.37
N LEU A 25 -19.54 -8.85 7.12
CA LEU A 25 -19.16 -7.74 6.24
C LEU A 25 -19.66 -6.39 6.75
N GLU A 26 -20.89 -6.32 7.28
CA GLU A 26 -21.52 -5.15 7.90
C GLU A 26 -20.82 -4.71 9.19
N GLN A 27 -20.33 -5.65 10.00
CA GLN A 27 -19.52 -5.35 11.19
C GLN A 27 -18.17 -4.69 10.84
N HIS A 28 -17.67 -4.87 9.62
CA HIS A 28 -16.35 -4.42 9.19
C HIS A 28 -16.37 -3.25 8.19
N THR A 29 -17.51 -2.91 7.58
CA THR A 29 -17.65 -1.80 6.60
C THR A 29 -17.53 -0.41 7.24
N GLY A 30 -18.00 -0.21 8.47
CA GLY A 30 -17.92 1.09 9.17
C GLY A 30 -16.51 1.47 9.66
N TRP A 31 -15.68 0.47 9.97
CA TRP A 31 -14.33 0.68 10.52
C TRP A 31 -13.27 0.82 9.44
N GLN A 32 -13.48 0.24 8.25
CA GLN A 32 -12.50 0.32 7.16
C GLN A 32 -12.26 1.77 6.72
N SER A 33 -13.32 2.57 6.57
CA SER A 33 -13.21 3.99 6.19
C SER A 33 -12.46 4.80 7.24
N LYS A 34 -12.78 4.59 8.53
CA LYS A 34 -12.11 5.24 9.66
C LYS A 34 -10.65 4.81 9.78
N ALA A 35 -10.35 3.52 9.68
CA ALA A 35 -8.99 3.00 9.72
C ALA A 35 -8.16 3.57 8.55
N LYS A 36 -8.74 3.62 7.35
CA LYS A 36 -8.08 4.23 6.18
C LYS A 36 -7.80 5.72 6.42
N ALA A 37 -8.75 6.48 6.96
CA ALA A 37 -8.55 7.89 7.28
C ALA A 37 -7.41 8.08 8.30
N MET A 38 -7.42 7.30 9.39
CA MET A 38 -6.36 7.38 10.40
C MET A 38 -4.99 6.95 9.87
N LEU A 39 -4.93 5.96 8.97
CA LEU A 39 -3.69 5.61 8.28
C LEU A 39 -3.20 6.76 7.38
N HIS A 40 -4.11 7.43 6.67
CA HIS A 40 -3.79 8.64 5.92
C HIS A 40 -3.23 9.75 6.82
N ASP A 41 -3.77 9.92 8.03
CA ASP A 41 -3.27 10.91 9.00
C ASP A 41 -1.81 10.65 9.41
N ILE A 42 -1.37 9.39 9.42
CA ILE A 42 0.03 9.02 9.73
C ILE A 42 0.96 9.51 8.62
N TRP A 43 0.79 9.06 7.37
CA TRP A 43 1.75 9.36 6.32
C TRP A 43 1.54 10.73 5.66
N MET A 44 0.38 11.36 5.80
CA MET A 44 0.15 12.74 5.33
C MET A 44 0.52 13.80 6.36
N ALA A 45 0.95 13.41 7.57
CA ALA A 45 1.33 14.37 8.58
C ALA A 45 2.47 15.30 8.07
N PRO A 46 2.47 16.58 8.47
CA PRO A 46 3.46 17.55 8.03
C PRO A 46 4.84 17.29 8.64
N THR A 47 4.91 16.68 9.83
CA THR A 47 6.18 16.39 10.53
C THR A 47 6.19 14.98 11.12
N ARG A 48 7.39 14.43 11.33
CA ARG A 48 7.61 13.12 11.94
C ARG A 48 6.94 13.03 13.32
N VAL A 49 7.04 14.08 14.13
CA VAL A 49 6.45 14.12 15.48
C VAL A 49 4.91 14.00 15.42
N GLN A 50 4.28 14.63 14.43
CA GLN A 50 2.83 14.50 14.26
C GLN A 50 2.43 13.12 13.73
N ALA A 51 3.21 12.57 12.80
CA ALA A 51 3.01 11.21 12.30
C ALA A 51 3.10 10.17 13.43
N GLU A 52 4.07 10.33 14.35
CA GLU A 52 4.23 9.46 15.51
C GLU A 52 3.02 9.51 16.45
N LYS A 53 2.51 10.70 16.75
CA LYS A 53 1.28 10.86 17.55
C LYS A 53 0.07 10.20 16.89
N ALA A 54 -0.08 10.37 15.57
CA ALA A 54 -1.14 9.72 14.80
C ALA A 54 -0.98 8.19 14.80
N PHE A 55 0.25 7.70 14.76
CA PHE A 55 0.57 6.28 14.81
C PHE A 55 0.17 5.67 16.15
N ASP A 56 0.55 6.30 17.26
CA ASP A 56 0.21 5.85 18.61
C ASP A 56 -1.31 5.84 18.82
N LEU A 57 -2.02 6.84 18.28
CA LEU A 57 -3.48 6.89 18.30
C LEU A 57 -4.11 5.73 17.49
N PHE A 58 -3.56 5.41 16.32
CA PHE A 58 -4.02 4.29 15.50
C PHE A 58 -3.85 2.95 16.22
N VAL A 59 -2.68 2.70 16.79
CA VAL A 59 -2.41 1.47 17.55
C VAL A 59 -3.38 1.37 18.73
N THR A 60 -3.49 2.41 19.55
CA THR A 60 -4.39 2.42 20.72
C THR A 60 -5.86 2.16 20.32
N THR A 61 -6.30 2.68 19.18
CA THR A 61 -7.70 2.56 18.72
C THR A 61 -8.01 1.16 18.20
N PHE A 62 -7.06 0.49 17.55
CA PHE A 62 -7.31 -0.76 16.81
C PHE A 62 -6.66 -2.00 17.41
N GLU A 63 -5.71 -1.86 18.35
CA GLU A 63 -4.95 -2.99 18.92
C GLU A 63 -5.88 -4.04 19.56
N ALA A 64 -6.87 -3.61 20.34
CA ALA A 64 -7.80 -4.52 21.01
C ALA A 64 -8.64 -5.37 20.04
N LYS A 65 -8.93 -4.85 18.83
CA LYS A 65 -9.75 -5.54 17.81
C LYS A 65 -8.90 -6.27 16.78
N TYR A 66 -7.77 -5.70 16.39
CA TYR A 66 -6.90 -6.18 15.32
C TYR A 66 -5.42 -6.19 15.76
N PRO A 67 -5.05 -7.04 16.75
CA PRO A 67 -3.71 -7.06 17.33
C PRO A 67 -2.64 -7.48 16.30
N LYS A 68 -2.97 -8.38 15.38
CA LYS A 68 -2.04 -8.82 14.32
C LYS A 68 -1.73 -7.71 13.30
N ALA A 69 -2.75 -6.93 12.93
CA ALA A 69 -2.59 -5.86 11.95
C ALA A 69 -1.78 -4.69 12.52
N THR A 70 -2.08 -4.31 13.77
CA THR A 70 -1.34 -3.26 14.48
C THR A 70 0.10 -3.67 14.79
N ALA A 71 0.34 -4.93 15.17
CA ALA A 71 1.71 -5.45 15.35
C ALA A 71 2.53 -5.43 14.05
N CYS A 72 1.91 -5.79 12.92
CA CYS A 72 2.55 -5.73 11.61
C CYS A 72 2.96 -4.28 11.27
N LEU A 73 2.04 -3.33 11.45
CA LEU A 73 2.32 -1.92 11.21
C LEU A 73 3.43 -1.38 12.15
N ALA A 74 3.35 -1.73 13.44
CA ALA A 74 4.29 -1.27 14.46
C ALA A 74 5.73 -1.77 14.22
N LYS A 75 5.89 -2.99 13.71
CA LYS A 75 7.20 -3.55 13.37
C LYS A 75 7.98 -2.66 12.40
N ASP A 76 7.28 -2.11 11.40
CA ASP A 76 7.89 -1.34 10.31
C ASP A 76 7.77 0.18 10.53
N ARG A 77 7.44 0.62 11.75
CA ARG A 77 7.25 2.05 12.12
C ARG A 77 8.39 2.95 11.64
N ALA A 78 9.63 2.55 11.88
CA ALA A 78 10.80 3.34 11.47
C ALA A 78 10.92 3.45 9.94
N ALA A 79 10.68 2.36 9.22
CA ALA A 79 10.73 2.35 7.76
C ALA A 79 9.61 3.19 7.13
N LEU A 80 8.41 3.16 7.73
CA LEU A 80 7.25 3.94 7.26
C LEU A 80 7.44 5.45 7.40
N LEU A 81 8.24 5.90 8.38
CA LEU A 81 8.50 7.31 8.66
C LEU A 81 9.85 7.80 8.13
N ALA A 82 10.67 6.93 7.53
CA ALA A 82 11.98 7.29 7.00
C ALA A 82 11.92 8.35 5.88
N PHE A 83 10.77 8.52 5.21
CA PHE A 83 10.64 9.51 4.14
C PHE A 83 10.81 10.97 4.65
N TYR A 84 10.63 11.24 5.96
CA TYR A 84 10.86 12.57 6.54
C TYR A 84 12.33 13.00 6.50
N ASP A 85 13.26 12.05 6.35
CA ASP A 85 14.70 12.30 6.20
C ASP A 85 15.10 12.68 4.75
N PHE A 86 14.11 12.79 3.85
CA PHE A 86 14.27 13.15 2.44
C PHE A 86 13.55 14.47 2.14
N PRO A 87 13.94 15.19 1.07
CA PRO A 87 13.29 16.45 0.68
C PRO A 87 11.77 16.34 0.57
N ALA A 88 11.06 17.38 1.04
CA ALA A 88 9.59 17.41 1.01
C ALA A 88 9.01 17.24 -0.40
N GLU A 89 9.73 17.71 -1.42
CA GLU A 89 9.36 17.57 -2.83
C GLU A 89 9.29 16.10 -3.30
N HIS A 90 10.07 15.22 -2.67
CA HIS A 90 10.15 13.80 -3.01
C HIS A 90 9.04 12.98 -2.35
N TRP A 91 8.42 13.50 -1.27
CA TRP A 91 7.47 12.76 -0.46
C TRP A 91 6.30 12.17 -1.24
N VAL A 92 5.80 12.88 -2.25
CA VAL A 92 4.70 12.40 -3.10
C VAL A 92 5.03 11.10 -3.84
N HIS A 93 6.32 10.87 -4.12
CA HIS A 93 6.82 9.67 -4.79
C HIS A 93 7.24 8.59 -3.79
N LEU A 94 7.75 8.99 -2.61
CA LEU A 94 8.21 8.06 -1.57
C LEU A 94 7.05 7.45 -0.76
N ARG A 95 5.93 8.15 -0.62
CA ARG A 95 4.75 7.67 0.12
C ARG A 95 3.90 6.64 -0.63
N THR A 96 4.25 6.32 -1.88
CA THR A 96 3.47 5.41 -2.74
C THR A 96 4.36 4.42 -3.46
N SER A 97 3.86 3.19 -3.63
CA SER A 97 4.49 2.15 -4.43
C SER A 97 4.23 2.31 -5.94
N ASN A 98 3.45 3.32 -6.36
CA ASN A 98 3.07 3.52 -7.77
C ASN A 98 4.25 3.56 -8.76
N PRO A 99 5.40 4.21 -8.46
CA PRO A 99 6.55 4.21 -9.38
C PRO A 99 7.06 2.79 -9.70
N ILE A 100 6.93 1.86 -8.75
CA ILE A 100 7.31 0.45 -8.88
C ILE A 100 6.14 -0.36 -9.47
N GLU A 101 4.92 -0.20 -8.96
CA GLU A 101 3.78 -1.01 -9.40
C GLU A 101 3.37 -0.70 -10.85
N SER A 102 3.40 0.57 -11.24
CA SER A 102 3.05 1.01 -12.59
C SER A 102 3.99 0.43 -13.64
N THR A 103 5.30 0.37 -13.34
CA THR A 103 6.30 -0.21 -14.25
C THR A 103 6.07 -1.69 -14.52
N PHE A 104 5.62 -2.46 -13.51
CA PHE A 104 5.35 -3.89 -13.65
C PHE A 104 3.91 -4.22 -14.07
N SER A 105 3.01 -3.23 -14.17
CA SER A 105 1.61 -3.45 -14.53
C SER A 105 1.44 -4.16 -15.89
N THR A 106 2.22 -3.74 -16.90
CA THR A 106 2.21 -4.32 -18.26
C THR A 106 2.76 -5.74 -18.28
N VAL A 107 3.78 -6.01 -17.46
CA VAL A 107 4.36 -7.35 -17.29
C VAL A 107 3.32 -8.31 -16.71
N ARG A 108 2.61 -7.90 -15.65
CA ARG A 108 1.53 -8.69 -15.05
C ARG A 108 0.39 -8.93 -16.04
N LEU A 109 -0.05 -7.89 -16.74
CA LEU A 109 -1.09 -7.99 -17.76
C LEU A 109 -0.71 -8.99 -18.86
N ARG A 110 0.53 -8.91 -19.37
CA ARG A 110 1.01 -9.82 -20.42
C ARG A 110 1.11 -11.25 -19.91
N THR A 111 1.64 -11.45 -18.71
CA THR A 111 1.77 -12.78 -18.08
C THR A 111 0.42 -13.46 -17.91
N ASN A 112 -0.61 -12.71 -17.48
CA ASN A 112 -1.97 -13.21 -17.37
C ASN A 112 -2.56 -13.60 -18.72
N LYS A 113 -2.27 -12.83 -19.78
CA LYS A 113 -2.76 -13.12 -21.15
C LYS A 113 -2.04 -14.30 -21.80
N THR A 114 -0.74 -14.47 -21.56
CA THR A 114 0.03 -15.60 -22.11
C THR A 114 -0.17 -16.91 -21.36
N LYS A 115 -0.92 -16.90 -20.23
CA LYS A 115 -1.21 -18.07 -19.38
C LYS A 115 0.06 -18.82 -18.96
N GLY A 116 1.14 -18.09 -18.69
CA GLY A 116 2.45 -18.65 -18.32
C GLY A 116 3.63 -17.82 -18.81
N CYS A 117 4.83 -18.20 -18.39
CA CYS A 117 6.08 -17.49 -18.70
C CYS A 117 6.86 -18.08 -19.89
N GLY A 118 6.42 -19.21 -20.46
CA GLY A 118 7.15 -19.90 -21.53
C GLY A 118 8.50 -20.45 -21.04
N SER A 119 9.53 -20.39 -21.89
CA SER A 119 10.90 -20.69 -21.47
C SER A 119 11.51 -19.53 -20.68
N ARG A 120 12.56 -19.80 -19.88
CA ARG A 120 13.28 -18.76 -19.13
C ARG A 120 13.73 -17.59 -20.04
N THR A 121 14.26 -17.90 -21.21
CA THR A 121 14.72 -16.90 -22.19
C THR A 121 13.56 -16.09 -22.77
N ALA A 122 12.42 -16.72 -23.04
CA ALA A 122 11.23 -16.04 -23.53
C ALA A 122 10.67 -15.08 -22.46
N CYS A 123 10.60 -15.52 -21.21
CA CYS A 123 10.18 -14.70 -20.07
C CYS A 123 11.07 -13.45 -19.91
N LEU A 124 12.40 -13.65 -19.85
CA LEU A 124 13.35 -12.55 -19.70
C LEU A 124 13.27 -11.55 -20.86
N THR A 125 13.19 -12.04 -22.09
CA THR A 125 13.06 -11.18 -23.28
C THR A 125 11.76 -10.37 -23.23
N MET A 126 10.65 -10.99 -22.82
CA MET A 126 9.35 -10.33 -22.68
C MET A 126 9.40 -9.23 -21.62
N VAL A 127 9.89 -9.54 -20.42
CA VAL A 127 10.02 -8.55 -19.32
C VAL A 127 10.91 -7.39 -19.75
N PHE A 128 12.06 -7.68 -20.36
CA PHE A 128 12.98 -6.65 -20.84
C PHE A 128 12.33 -5.70 -21.86
N LYS A 129 11.62 -6.26 -22.85
CA LYS A 129 10.95 -5.44 -23.87
C LYS A 129 9.81 -4.60 -23.28
N LEU A 130 9.03 -5.15 -22.35
CA LEU A 130 7.98 -4.39 -21.67
C LEU A 130 8.54 -3.30 -20.75
N ALA A 131 9.65 -3.55 -20.05
CA ALA A 131 10.32 -2.55 -19.24
C ALA A 131 10.87 -1.39 -20.09
N ARG A 132 11.48 -1.70 -21.25
CA ARG A 132 11.93 -0.69 -22.23
C ARG A 132 10.79 0.15 -22.79
N LEU A 133 9.62 -0.45 -23.02
CA LEU A 133 8.41 0.29 -23.44
C LEU A 133 7.86 1.17 -22.32
N ALA A 134 7.93 0.74 -21.06
CA ALA A 134 7.49 1.54 -19.92
C ALA A 134 8.41 2.74 -19.69
N GLU A 135 9.72 2.58 -19.89
CA GLU A 135 10.76 3.60 -19.67
C GLU A 135 10.54 4.89 -20.44
N SER A 136 10.03 4.82 -21.69
CA SER A 136 9.77 6.02 -22.50
C SER A 136 8.68 6.92 -21.91
N HIS A 137 7.91 6.43 -20.94
CA HIS A 137 6.85 7.18 -20.27
C HIS A 137 7.21 7.62 -18.85
N TRP A 138 8.44 7.34 -18.39
CA TRP A 138 8.84 7.72 -17.04
C TRP A 138 9.02 9.23 -16.92
N ARG A 139 8.41 9.79 -15.87
CA ARG A 139 8.58 11.19 -15.50
C ARG A 139 9.73 11.32 -14.52
N THR A 140 10.45 12.42 -14.60
CA THR A 140 11.44 12.80 -13.59
C THR A 140 10.80 12.99 -12.21
N LEU A 141 11.59 12.72 -11.17
CA LEU A 141 11.20 12.98 -9.79
C LEU A 141 10.94 14.48 -9.60
N ASN A 142 9.95 14.82 -8.77
CA ASN A 142 9.80 16.20 -8.30
C ASN A 142 11.08 16.61 -7.55
N GLY A 143 11.56 17.83 -7.72
CA GLY A 143 12.78 18.27 -7.02
C GLY A 143 14.02 17.46 -7.39
N SER A 144 14.13 16.97 -8.63
CA SER A 144 15.25 16.13 -9.08
C SER A 144 16.63 16.77 -8.88
N ALA A 145 16.72 18.10 -8.85
CA ALA A 145 17.95 18.82 -8.54
C ALA A 145 18.48 18.53 -7.12
N LEU A 146 17.59 18.21 -6.17
CA LEU A 146 17.96 17.88 -4.79
C LEU A 146 18.53 16.46 -4.64
N LEU A 147 18.47 15.62 -5.68
CA LEU A 147 19.02 14.27 -5.61
C LEU A 147 20.53 14.27 -5.38
N ASP A 148 21.26 15.22 -5.96
CA ASP A 148 22.70 15.36 -5.75
C ASP A 148 23.02 15.62 -4.27
N GLU A 149 22.20 16.40 -3.58
CA GLU A 149 22.33 16.68 -2.15
C GLU A 149 22.04 15.45 -1.28
N VAL A 150 21.01 14.68 -1.65
CA VAL A 150 20.70 13.40 -0.99
C VAL A 150 21.85 12.41 -1.18
N ILE A 151 22.42 12.32 -2.38
CA ILE A 151 23.57 11.44 -2.69
C ILE A 151 24.81 11.85 -1.88
N ARG A 152 25.03 13.15 -1.68
CA ARG A 152 26.12 13.68 -0.84
C ARG A 152 25.88 13.47 0.66
N GLY A 153 24.71 12.98 1.06
CA GLY A 153 24.37 12.70 2.45
C GLY A 153 24.01 13.94 3.27
N ILE A 154 23.55 15.02 2.63
CA ILE A 154 23.00 16.18 3.35
C ILE A 154 21.77 15.74 4.13
N LYS A 155 21.69 16.14 5.41
CA LYS A 155 20.57 15.79 6.27
C LYS A 155 19.37 16.67 5.99
N PHE A 156 18.20 16.05 5.91
CA PHE A 156 16.92 16.72 5.88
C PHE A 156 16.16 16.36 7.16
N VAL A 157 15.53 17.36 7.77
CA VAL A 157 14.66 17.18 8.94
C VAL A 157 13.28 17.66 8.54
N ASP A 158 12.31 16.75 8.58
CA ASP A 158 10.94 17.00 8.09
C ASP A 158 10.91 17.60 6.67
N GLY A 159 11.83 17.11 5.82
CA GLY A 159 11.91 17.50 4.41
C GLY A 159 12.54 18.86 4.13
N ILE A 160 13.06 19.53 5.16
CA ILE A 160 13.81 20.79 5.05
C ILE A 160 15.30 20.50 5.26
N LYS A 161 16.15 21.14 4.45
CA LYS A 161 17.61 21.03 4.60
C LYS A 161 18.04 21.57 5.96
N GLU A 162 18.80 20.77 6.69
CA GLU A 162 19.49 21.25 7.88
C GLU A 162 20.69 22.09 7.42
N PHE A 163 20.56 23.42 7.48
CA PHE A 163 21.71 24.29 7.30
C PHE A 163 22.60 24.11 8.53
N ALA A 164 23.78 23.51 8.33
CA ALA A 164 24.81 23.51 9.36
C ALA A 164 25.12 24.97 9.73
N ALA A 165 24.87 25.33 10.99
CA ALA A 165 25.23 26.61 11.57
C ALA A 165 26.76 26.74 11.71
#